data_AF-A0A954PNF3-F1
#
_entry.id   AF-A0A954PNF3-F1
#
_cell.length_a   1.000
_cell.length_b   1.000
_cell.length_c   1.000
_cell.angle_alpha   90.00
_cell.angle_beta   90.00
_cell.angle_gamma   90.00
#
_symmetry.space_group_name_H-M   'P 1'
#
loop_
_entity.id
_entity.type
_entity.pdbx_description
1 polymer ?
#
loop_
_entity_poly.entity_id
_entity_poly.type
_entity_poly.pdbx_seq_one_letter_code
_entity_poly.pdbx_strand_id
1 'polypeptide(L)'
;TTQIAAGEIVALRKQLAAASREYESLQVRAPRAGKVVRRGLAQLLGTYVQEGEELLTIGREEAKELIVSLDQRDFDSVAPRTGQTVAVRVGSQGRFRGTLRRLEPRASTRLVHPALSAVAGGPLDVVATQRSPTATQSPELELTQPRFRAVVALPGEQAAVLHSGQRGQVLFGNRQGGLGTTVYQFFSDWLTQASR
;
A
#
# COMPACT_ATOMS: atom_id res chain seq x y z
N THR A 1 -60.53 8.45 -14.77
CA THR A 1 -59.63 8.23 -15.93
C THR A 1 -58.35 9.05 -15.86
N THR A 2 -58.39 10.34 -15.49
CA THR A 2 -57.19 11.21 -15.38
C THR A 2 -56.13 10.76 -14.35
N GLN A 3 -56.52 10.15 -13.23
CA GLN A 3 -55.55 9.64 -12.23
C GLN A 3 -54.76 8.39 -12.70
N ILE A 4 -55.34 7.56 -13.57
CA ILE A 4 -54.69 6.35 -14.07
C ILE A 4 -53.60 6.72 -15.09
N ALA A 5 -53.91 7.65 -16.00
CA ALA A 5 -52.95 8.17 -16.97
C ALA A 5 -51.74 8.87 -16.30
N ALA A 6 -51.95 9.58 -15.19
CA ALA A 6 -50.87 10.19 -14.42
C ALA A 6 -49.95 9.14 -13.77
N GLY A 7 -50.52 8.03 -13.27
CA GLY A 7 -49.76 6.90 -12.71
C GLY A 7 -48.91 6.18 -13.75
N GLU A 8 -49.45 5.93 -14.94
CA GLU A 8 -48.73 5.31 -16.06
C GLU A 8 -47.55 6.15 -16.54
N ILE A 9 -47.71 7.47 -16.65
CA ILE A 9 -46.61 8.38 -17.02
C ILE A 9 -45.47 8.34 -15.99
N VAL A 10 -45.80 8.28 -14.69
CA VAL A 10 -44.80 8.20 -13.62
C VAL A 10 -44.06 6.87 -13.66
N ALA A 11 -44.76 5.75 -13.88
CA ALA A 11 -44.16 4.43 -14.02
C ALA A 11 -43.21 4.36 -15.23
N LEU A 12 -43.65 4.83 -16.41
CA LEU A 12 -42.82 4.89 -17.61
C LEU A 12 -41.58 5.75 -17.41
N ARG A 13 -41.72 6.93 -16.78
CA ARG A 13 -40.56 7.79 -16.46
C ARG A 13 -39.57 7.09 -15.54
N LYS A 14 -40.04 6.33 -14.56
CA LYS A 14 -39.18 5.54 -13.67
C LYS A 14 -38.41 4.47 -14.44
N GLN A 15 -39.08 3.75 -15.34
CA GLN A 15 -38.45 2.73 -16.18
C GLN A 15 -37.41 3.34 -17.13
N LEU A 16 -37.75 4.48 -17.77
CA LEU A 16 -36.82 5.20 -18.63
C LEU A 16 -35.59 5.70 -17.86
N ALA A 17 -35.80 6.24 -16.66
CA ALA A 17 -34.70 6.66 -15.79
C ALA A 17 -33.82 5.49 -15.34
N ALA A 18 -34.42 4.32 -15.06
CA ALA A 18 -33.68 3.12 -14.70
C ALA A 18 -32.83 2.61 -15.88
N ALA A 19 -33.43 2.47 -17.06
CA ALA A 19 -32.72 2.06 -18.28
C ALA A 19 -31.61 3.05 -18.67
N SER A 20 -31.83 4.35 -18.48
CA SER A 20 -30.81 5.37 -18.75
C SER A 20 -29.60 5.22 -17.81
N ARG A 21 -29.83 4.95 -16.51
CA ARG A 21 -28.75 4.70 -15.55
C ARG A 21 -27.97 3.43 -15.88
N GLU A 22 -28.66 2.39 -16.33
CA GLU A 22 -28.03 1.14 -16.75
C GLU A 22 -27.17 1.35 -18.00
N TYR A 23 -27.63 2.16 -18.95
CA TYR A 23 -26.80 2.53 -20.10
C TYR A 23 -25.58 3.37 -19.70
N GLU A 24 -25.75 4.34 -18.79
CA GLU A 24 -24.65 5.16 -18.29
C GLU A 24 -23.62 4.35 -17.49
N SER A 25 -24.05 3.30 -16.77
CA SER A 25 -23.14 2.43 -16.01
C SER A 25 -22.23 1.58 -16.92
N LEU A 26 -22.61 1.37 -18.18
CA LEU A 26 -21.75 0.74 -19.18
C LEU A 26 -20.58 1.65 -19.61
N GLN A 27 -20.65 2.95 -19.35
CA GLN A 27 -19.56 3.89 -19.61
C GLN A 27 -18.80 4.24 -18.32
N VAL A 28 -17.80 3.43 -17.99
CA VAL A 28 -16.91 3.73 -16.85
C VAL A 28 -15.95 4.87 -17.21
N ARG A 29 -16.02 5.96 -16.45
CA ARG A 29 -15.14 7.13 -16.59
C ARG A 29 -14.17 7.24 -15.43
N ALA A 30 -12.99 7.79 -15.69
CA ALA A 30 -12.03 8.07 -14.65
C ALA A 30 -12.56 9.15 -13.68
N PRO A 31 -12.60 8.91 -12.36
CA PRO A 31 -13.08 9.90 -11.39
C PRO A 31 -12.10 11.07 -11.20
N ARG A 32 -10.84 10.93 -11.63
CA ARG A 32 -9.80 11.95 -11.52
C ARG A 32 -8.75 11.78 -12.61
N ALA A 33 -8.03 12.87 -12.89
CA ALA A 33 -6.83 12.81 -13.71
C ALA A 33 -5.74 11.96 -13.04
N GLY A 34 -5.03 11.16 -13.83
CA GLY A 34 -3.95 10.29 -13.35
C GLY A 34 -3.49 9.32 -14.42
N LYS A 35 -2.58 8.43 -14.03
CA LYS A 35 -2.05 7.37 -14.90
C LYS A 35 -2.68 6.03 -14.52
N VAL A 36 -3.07 5.28 -15.53
CA VAL A 36 -3.56 3.90 -15.35
C VAL A 36 -2.38 3.01 -14.97
N VAL A 37 -2.49 2.32 -13.85
CA VAL A 37 -1.50 1.37 -13.33
C VAL A 37 -2.13 -0.01 -13.31
N ARG A 38 -1.74 -0.88 -14.24
CA ARG A 38 -2.13 -2.29 -14.26
C ARG A 38 -1.11 -3.11 -15.06
N ARG A 39 -0.94 -4.37 -14.69
CA ARG A 39 -0.22 -5.35 -15.52
C ARG A 39 -1.15 -5.88 -16.61
N GLY A 40 -0.64 -6.02 -17.84
CA GLY A 40 -1.40 -6.68 -18.91
C GLY A 40 -2.65 -5.91 -19.37
N LEU A 41 -2.60 -4.58 -19.45
CA LEU A 41 -3.75 -3.75 -19.86
C LEU A 41 -4.42 -4.21 -21.16
N ALA A 42 -3.64 -4.69 -22.13
CA ALA A 42 -4.14 -5.20 -23.40
C ALA A 42 -5.05 -6.44 -23.25
N GLN A 43 -4.87 -7.22 -22.19
CA GLN A 43 -5.65 -8.44 -21.94
C GLN A 43 -7.07 -8.15 -21.45
N LEU A 44 -7.37 -6.91 -21.04
CA LEU A 44 -8.71 -6.49 -20.63
C LEU A 44 -9.64 -6.26 -21.84
N LEU A 45 -9.07 -6.08 -23.04
CA LEU A 45 -9.87 -5.86 -24.24
C LEU A 45 -10.56 -7.17 -24.64
N GLY A 46 -11.89 -7.14 -24.71
CA GLY A 46 -12.70 -8.30 -25.08
C GLY A 46 -12.98 -9.28 -23.93
N THR A 47 -12.62 -8.94 -22.69
CA THR A 47 -12.98 -9.74 -21.50
C THR A 47 -14.28 -9.26 -20.87
N TYR A 48 -15.07 -10.21 -20.39
CA TYR A 48 -16.21 -9.91 -19.53
C TYR A 48 -15.75 -9.58 -18.12
N VAL A 49 -16.40 -8.57 -17.53
CA VAL A 49 -16.11 -8.06 -16.18
C VAL A 49 -17.39 -8.05 -15.37
N GLN A 50 -17.28 -8.35 -14.09
CA GLN A 50 -18.44 -8.36 -13.19
C GLN A 50 -18.59 -7.04 -12.45
N GLU A 51 -19.81 -6.72 -12.03
CA GLU A 51 -20.05 -5.56 -11.17
C GLU A 51 -19.26 -5.70 -9.87
N GLY A 52 -18.57 -4.63 -9.48
CA GLY A 52 -17.70 -4.60 -8.30
C GLY A 52 -16.28 -5.13 -8.54
N GLU A 53 -15.96 -5.65 -9.73
CA GLU A 53 -14.60 -6.06 -10.07
C GLU A 53 -13.68 -4.84 -10.30
N GLU A 54 -12.45 -4.91 -9.78
CA GLU A 54 -11.47 -3.84 -10.02
C GLU A 54 -10.98 -3.87 -11.49
N LEU A 55 -11.47 -2.93 -12.29
CA LEU A 55 -11.06 -2.79 -13.69
C LEU A 55 -9.64 -2.22 -13.82
N LEU A 56 -9.40 -1.06 -13.22
CA LEU A 56 -8.19 -0.27 -13.42
C LEU A 56 -7.88 0.52 -12.15
N THR A 57 -6.60 0.58 -11.78
CA THR A 57 -6.12 1.48 -10.73
C THR A 57 -5.60 2.78 -11.34
N ILE A 58 -6.02 3.94 -10.84
CA ILE A 58 -5.53 5.25 -11.30
C ILE A 58 -4.65 5.89 -10.22
N GLY A 59 -3.35 5.98 -10.52
CA GLY A 59 -2.34 6.59 -9.65
C GLY A 59 -1.97 8.02 -10.08
N ARG A 60 -1.45 8.81 -9.13
CA ARG A 60 -0.84 10.12 -9.40
C ARG A 60 0.68 9.98 -9.39
N GLU A 61 1.33 10.24 -10.52
CA GLU A 61 2.78 10.07 -10.68
C GLU A 61 3.61 11.05 -9.83
N GLU A 62 3.04 12.23 -9.56
CA GLU A 62 3.62 13.33 -8.77
C GLU A 62 3.43 13.16 -7.24
N ALA A 63 2.62 12.19 -6.81
CA ALA A 63 2.27 12.01 -5.41
C ALA A 63 2.54 10.57 -4.98
N LYS A 64 3.80 10.15 -5.10
CA LYS A 64 4.24 8.82 -4.64
C LYS A 64 4.61 8.84 -3.17
N GLU A 65 4.33 7.73 -2.52
CA GLU A 65 4.64 7.49 -1.12
C GLU A 65 5.45 6.21 -1.00
N LEU A 66 6.44 6.21 -0.11
CA LEU A 66 7.12 5.00 0.33
C LEU A 66 6.46 4.46 1.57
N ILE A 67 6.14 3.18 1.50
CA ILE A 67 5.68 2.42 2.66
C ILE A 67 6.90 1.75 3.29
N VAL A 68 7.13 2.05 4.56
CA VAL A 68 8.28 1.59 5.33
C VAL A 68 7.81 0.63 6.41
N SER A 69 8.50 -0.50 6.53
CA SER A 69 8.32 -1.45 7.62
C SER A 69 9.47 -1.29 8.61
N LEU A 70 9.15 -0.86 9.82
CA LEU A 70 10.09 -0.53 10.88
C LEU A 70 10.10 -1.60 11.96
N ASP A 71 11.29 -1.86 12.51
CA ASP A 71 11.45 -2.70 13.68
C ASP A 71 10.96 -2.01 14.96
N GLN A 72 10.54 -2.78 15.96
CA GLN A 72 10.12 -2.23 17.26
C GLN A 72 11.24 -1.43 17.94
N ARG A 73 12.50 -1.85 17.77
CA ARG A 73 13.67 -1.17 18.33
C ARG A 73 13.89 0.23 17.75
N ASP A 74 13.41 0.47 16.53
CA ASP A 74 13.59 1.73 15.83
C ASP A 74 12.43 2.70 16.09
N PHE A 75 11.28 2.18 16.56
CA PHE A 75 10.05 2.96 16.75
C PHE A 75 10.29 4.21 17.60
N ASP A 76 10.86 4.06 18.80
CA ASP A 76 11.07 5.18 19.74
C ASP A 76 11.99 6.26 19.16
N SER A 77 12.93 5.88 18.29
CA SER A 77 13.84 6.83 17.65
C SER A 77 13.23 7.57 16.45
N VAL A 78 12.23 6.95 15.81
CA VAL A 78 11.57 7.45 14.59
C VAL A 78 10.28 8.20 14.90
N ALA A 79 9.53 7.80 15.93
CA ALA A 79 8.29 8.43 16.37
C ALA A 79 8.38 9.96 16.52
N PRO A 80 9.38 10.54 17.22
CA PRO A 80 9.51 11.99 17.38
C PRO A 80 9.87 12.72 16.07
N ARG A 81 10.19 11.98 15.00
CA ARG A 81 10.58 12.55 13.69
C ARG A 81 9.43 12.64 12.70
N THR A 82 8.21 12.33 13.12
CA THR A 82 7.03 12.52 12.30
C THR A 82 6.93 14.01 11.89
N GLY A 83 6.77 14.26 10.59
CA GLY A 83 6.83 15.60 9.98
C GLY A 83 8.22 16.03 9.50
N GLN A 84 9.29 15.31 9.85
CA GLN A 84 10.66 15.68 9.48
C GLN A 84 11.07 15.11 8.11
N THR A 85 12.10 15.72 7.52
CA THR A 85 12.71 15.23 6.29
C THR A 85 13.64 14.05 6.59
N VAL A 86 13.44 12.95 5.88
CA VAL A 86 14.22 11.71 5.96
C VAL A 86 14.89 11.44 4.62
N ALA A 87 16.04 10.78 4.66
CA ALA A 87 16.72 10.43 3.42
C ALA A 87 16.23 9.07 2.92
N VAL A 88 15.96 8.98 1.64
CA VAL A 88 15.45 7.77 0.97
C VAL A 88 16.47 7.32 -0.07
N ARG A 89 16.74 6.03 -0.18
CA ARG A 89 17.58 5.45 -1.22
C ARG A 89 16.78 4.38 -1.96
N VAL A 90 16.60 4.53 -3.26
CA VAL A 90 15.85 3.58 -4.10
C VAL A 90 16.79 3.00 -5.14
N GLY A 91 17.15 1.72 -5.00
CA GLY A 91 18.05 1.01 -5.91
C GLY A 91 19.33 1.81 -6.26
N SER A 92 19.61 1.91 -7.56
CA SER A 92 20.71 2.69 -8.14
C SER A 92 20.32 4.13 -8.52
N GLN A 93 19.05 4.53 -8.37
CA GLN A 93 18.56 5.85 -8.81
C GLN A 93 19.02 7.00 -7.89
N GLY A 94 19.68 6.69 -6.77
CA GLY A 94 20.35 7.66 -5.93
C GLY A 94 19.64 7.90 -4.59
N ARG A 95 19.97 9.04 -3.97
CA ARG A 95 19.49 9.45 -2.65
C ARG A 95 18.54 10.63 -2.80
N PHE A 96 17.35 10.47 -2.24
CA PHE A 96 16.24 11.40 -2.28
C PHE A 96 15.94 11.91 -0.87
N ARG A 97 15.17 12.99 -0.78
CA ARG A 97 14.68 13.53 0.49
C ARG A 97 13.17 13.41 0.49
N GLY A 98 12.64 12.61 1.40
CA GLY A 98 11.20 12.47 1.63
C GLY A 98 10.81 13.05 2.97
N THR A 99 9.51 13.25 3.21
CA THR A 99 9.00 13.69 4.50
C THR A 99 8.27 12.52 5.17
N LEU A 100 8.66 12.18 6.39
CA LEU A 100 7.92 11.19 7.19
C LEU A 100 6.56 11.79 7.54
N ARG A 101 5.49 11.35 6.87
CA ARG A 101 4.15 11.93 7.08
C ARG A 101 3.40 11.27 8.21
N ARG A 102 3.50 9.94 8.29
CA ARG A 102 2.71 9.16 9.24
C ARG A 102 3.50 7.97 9.73
N LEU A 103 3.37 7.71 11.02
CA LEU A 103 3.80 6.49 11.67
C LEU A 103 2.57 5.88 12.34
N GLU A 104 2.27 4.62 12.04
CA GLU A 104 1.22 3.90 12.73
C GLU A 104 1.75 3.42 14.10
N PRO A 105 1.10 3.76 15.22
CA PRO A 105 1.60 3.44 16.55
C PRO A 105 1.37 1.98 16.96
N ARG A 106 0.68 1.19 16.13
CA ARG A 106 0.37 -0.21 16.40
C ARG A 106 1.25 -1.10 15.53
N ALA A 107 2.06 -1.94 16.16
CA ALA A 107 2.79 -2.97 15.45
C ALA A 107 1.81 -4.03 14.93
N SER A 108 2.10 -4.58 13.75
CA SER A 108 1.32 -5.64 13.12
C SER A 108 2.21 -6.73 12.57
N THR A 109 1.74 -7.97 12.62
CA THR A 109 2.34 -9.11 11.91
C THR A 109 1.85 -9.21 10.47
N ARG A 110 0.92 -8.36 10.03
CA ARG A 110 0.47 -8.33 8.64
C ARG A 110 1.55 -7.77 7.73
N LEU A 111 1.82 -8.49 6.64
CA LEU A 111 2.76 -8.04 5.63
C LEU A 111 2.20 -6.79 4.93
N VAL A 112 2.93 -5.68 5.02
CA VAL A 112 2.47 -4.40 4.47
C VAL A 112 2.48 -4.40 2.94
N HIS A 113 3.46 -5.06 2.32
CA HIS A 113 3.54 -5.20 0.88
C HIS A 113 4.26 -6.50 0.48
N PRO A 114 3.75 -7.28 -0.50
CA PRO A 114 4.35 -8.56 -0.91
C PRO A 114 5.82 -8.49 -1.29
N ALA A 115 6.24 -7.40 -1.95
CA ALA A 115 7.62 -7.19 -2.39
C ALA A 115 8.66 -7.09 -1.24
N LEU A 116 8.20 -6.89 0.00
CA LEU A 116 9.06 -6.89 1.19
C LEU A 116 9.29 -8.29 1.76
N SER A 117 8.48 -9.29 1.39
CA SER A 117 8.65 -10.66 1.87
C SER A 117 9.91 -11.32 1.33
N ALA A 118 10.55 -12.16 2.15
CA ALA A 118 11.68 -12.99 1.78
C ALA A 118 11.36 -13.91 0.59
N VAL A 119 10.11 -14.40 0.49
CA VAL A 119 9.63 -15.23 -0.63
C VAL A 119 9.71 -14.48 -1.97
N ALA A 120 9.49 -13.15 -1.97
CA ALA A 120 9.65 -12.29 -3.14
C ALA A 120 11.06 -11.66 -3.25
N GLY A 121 12.05 -12.20 -2.52
CA GLY A 121 13.43 -11.70 -2.45
C GLY A 121 13.57 -10.39 -1.69
N GLY A 122 12.63 -10.07 -0.79
CA GLY A 122 12.66 -8.92 0.12
C GLY A 122 13.33 -9.24 1.47
N PRO A 123 13.49 -8.24 2.35
CA PRO A 123 14.24 -8.40 3.59
C PRO A 123 13.42 -8.91 4.79
N LEU A 124 12.11 -9.12 4.64
CA LEU A 124 11.25 -9.49 5.76
C LEU A 124 10.94 -10.97 5.75
N ASP A 125 11.29 -11.65 6.84
CA ASP A 125 10.93 -13.04 7.04
C ASP A 125 9.43 -13.19 7.24
N VAL A 126 8.86 -14.17 6.54
CA VAL A 126 7.43 -14.46 6.55
C VAL A 126 7.19 -15.94 6.75
N VAL A 127 6.09 -16.26 7.44
CA VAL A 127 5.57 -17.61 7.59
C VAL A 127 4.22 -17.68 6.88
N ALA A 128 3.99 -18.76 6.15
CA ALA A 128 2.68 -19.03 5.57
C ALA A 128 1.73 -19.48 6.69
N THR A 129 0.67 -18.71 6.94
CA THR A 129 -0.37 -19.16 7.87
C THR A 129 -1.29 -20.16 7.15
N GLN A 130 -1.81 -21.14 7.89
CA GLN A 130 -2.66 -22.15 7.28
C GLN A 130 -4.01 -21.53 6.86
N ARG A 131 -4.38 -21.81 5.61
CA ARG A 131 -5.60 -21.33 4.94
C ARG A 131 -6.84 -21.43 5.83
N SER A 132 -7.57 -20.32 5.94
CA SER A 132 -9.02 -20.42 6.10
C SER A 132 -9.61 -20.97 4.78
N PRO A 133 -10.48 -22.00 4.78
CA PRO A 133 -10.90 -22.75 3.59
C PRO A 133 -11.76 -21.96 2.58
N THR A 134 -11.99 -20.66 2.81
CA THR A 134 -12.96 -19.85 2.06
C THR A 134 -12.36 -18.80 1.12
N ALA A 135 -11.02 -18.66 1.04
CA ALA A 135 -10.38 -17.61 0.24
C ALA A 135 -9.59 -18.18 -0.95
N THR A 136 -10.09 -17.95 -2.16
CA THR A 136 -9.50 -18.35 -3.47
C THR A 136 -8.28 -17.52 -3.88
N GLN A 137 -7.56 -16.89 -2.95
CA GLN A 137 -6.42 -16.03 -3.28
C GLN A 137 -5.19 -16.42 -2.47
N SER A 138 -4.03 -15.99 -2.98
CA SER A 138 -2.66 -16.35 -2.60
C SER A 138 -2.44 -16.61 -1.10
N PRO A 139 -1.48 -17.49 -0.71
CA PRO A 139 -1.22 -17.79 0.70
C PRO A 139 -1.03 -16.49 1.51
N GLU A 140 -1.79 -16.36 2.60
CA GLU A 140 -1.69 -15.21 3.49
C GLU A 140 -0.36 -15.31 4.24
N LEU A 141 0.57 -14.43 3.89
CA LEU A 141 1.90 -14.37 4.46
C LEU A 141 1.88 -13.44 5.67
N GLU A 142 2.29 -13.96 6.82
CA GLU A 142 2.45 -13.19 8.05
C GLU A 142 3.94 -13.01 8.38
N LEU A 143 4.29 -11.85 8.91
CA LEU A 143 5.63 -11.56 9.39
C LEU A 143 5.94 -12.38 10.63
N THR A 144 7.14 -12.94 10.70
CA THR A 144 7.61 -13.68 11.90
C THR A 144 7.68 -12.79 13.14
N GLN A 145 7.87 -11.48 12.95
CA GLN A 145 7.97 -10.49 14.01
C GLN A 145 7.04 -9.30 13.74
N PRO A 146 6.41 -8.72 14.77
CA PRO A 146 5.54 -7.57 14.61
C PRO A 146 6.35 -6.33 14.20
N ARG A 147 5.85 -5.59 13.21
CA ARG A 147 6.51 -4.41 12.67
C ARG A 147 5.60 -3.20 12.60
N PHE A 148 6.18 -2.01 12.70
CA PHE A 148 5.47 -0.75 12.59
C PHE A 148 5.46 -0.26 11.15
N ARG A 149 4.35 0.34 10.74
CA ARG A 149 4.20 0.91 9.39
C ARG A 149 4.44 2.41 9.43
N ALA A 150 5.30 2.90 8.56
CA ALA A 150 5.49 4.32 8.31
C ALA A 150 5.25 4.67 6.83
N VAL A 151 4.83 5.91 6.60
CA VAL A 151 4.57 6.47 5.27
C VAL A 151 5.45 7.70 5.09
N VAL A 152 6.29 7.64 4.07
CA VAL A 152 7.17 8.74 3.67
C VAL A 152 6.68 9.29 2.34
N ALA A 153 6.28 10.56 2.33
CA ALA A 153 5.89 11.23 1.09
C ALA A 153 7.13 11.72 0.34
N LEU A 154 7.12 11.53 -0.98
CA LEU A 154 8.16 12.06 -1.86
C LEU A 154 7.72 13.41 -2.46
N PRO A 155 8.66 14.36 -2.65
CA PRO A 155 8.43 15.55 -3.45
C PRO A 155 8.08 15.18 -4.90
N GLY A 156 7.22 15.97 -5.57
CA GLY A 156 6.68 15.62 -6.89
C GLY A 156 7.73 15.41 -7.98
N GLU A 157 8.80 16.21 -7.99
CA GLU A 157 9.91 16.04 -8.94
C GLU A 157 10.62 14.70 -8.77
N GLN A 158 10.84 14.28 -7.52
CA GLN A 158 11.52 13.02 -7.20
C GLN A 158 10.57 11.83 -7.39
N ALA A 159 9.29 12.03 -7.08
CA ALA A 159 8.24 11.04 -7.32
C ALA A 159 8.16 10.67 -8.80
N ALA A 160 8.20 11.65 -9.72
CA ALA A 160 8.06 11.43 -11.16
C ALA A 160 9.13 10.49 -11.77
N VAL A 161 10.35 10.47 -11.21
CA VAL A 161 11.47 9.63 -11.68
C VAL A 161 11.37 8.18 -11.17
N LEU A 162 10.67 7.98 -10.05
CA LEU A 162 10.53 6.68 -9.43
C LEU A 162 9.32 5.94 -9.98
N HIS A 163 9.41 4.62 -10.06
CA HIS A 163 8.31 3.75 -10.47
C HIS A 163 7.60 3.17 -9.25
N SER A 164 6.28 3.06 -9.33
CA SER A 164 5.49 2.38 -8.30
C SER A 164 5.90 0.91 -8.18
N GLY A 165 5.99 0.41 -6.95
CA GLY A 165 6.41 -0.97 -6.65
C GLY A 165 7.93 -1.17 -6.56
N GLN A 166 8.74 -0.13 -6.78
CA GLN A 166 10.18 -0.18 -6.48
C GLN A 166 10.43 -0.34 -4.98
N ARG A 167 11.55 -0.98 -4.66
CA ARG A 167 12.02 -1.19 -3.29
C ARG A 167 13.16 -0.24 -2.97
N GLY A 168 13.17 0.27 -1.75
CA GLY A 168 14.19 1.19 -1.26
C GLY A 168 14.37 1.10 0.24
N GLN A 169 15.34 1.84 0.74
CA GLN A 169 15.65 1.97 2.15
C GLN A 169 15.44 3.43 2.58
N VAL A 170 14.93 3.62 3.79
CA VAL A 170 14.80 4.95 4.40
C VAL A 170 15.78 5.05 5.54
N LEU A 171 16.63 6.07 5.49
CA LEU A 171 17.60 6.37 6.52
C LEU A 171 17.00 7.44 7.43
N PHE A 172 16.55 7.01 8.59
CA PHE A 172 16.25 7.88 9.71
C PHE A 172 17.61 8.19 10.35
N GLY A 173 18.07 9.44 10.25
CA GLY A 173 19.42 9.86 10.67
C GLY A 173 19.83 9.37 12.08
N ASN A 174 21.13 9.42 12.37
CA ASN A 174 21.78 8.66 13.45
C ASN A 174 20.95 8.50 14.75
N ARG A 175 20.89 7.26 15.25
CA ARG A 175 20.52 6.98 16.65
C ARG A 175 21.48 7.79 17.53
N GLN A 176 20.95 8.58 18.47
CA GLN A 176 21.77 9.26 19.47
C GLN A 176 22.28 8.31 20.57
N GLY A 177 22.50 7.03 20.23
CA GLY A 177 23.09 6.03 21.12
C GLY A 177 24.55 5.83 20.74
N GLY A 178 25.45 5.85 21.72
CA GLY A 178 26.85 5.48 21.49
C GLY A 178 26.94 4.07 20.91
N LEU A 179 27.95 3.80 20.06
CA LEU A 179 28.18 2.48 19.48
C LEU A 179 28.15 1.35 20.52
N GLY A 180 28.60 1.63 21.75
CA GLY A 180 28.59 0.70 22.88
C GLY A 180 27.19 0.22 23.30
N THR A 181 26.15 1.06 23.24
CA THR A 181 24.78 0.61 23.59
C THR A 181 24.20 -0.30 22.53
N THR A 182 24.57 -0.08 21.26
CA THR A 182 24.13 -0.94 20.15
C THR A 182 24.79 -2.31 20.25
N VAL A 183 26.10 -2.37 20.49
CA VAL A 183 26.83 -3.64 20.68
C VAL A 183 26.30 -4.39 21.90
N TYR A 184 26.09 -3.71 23.03
CA TYR A 184 25.55 -4.31 24.24
C TYR A 184 24.15 -4.91 24.03
N GLN A 185 23.26 -4.18 23.35
CA GLN A 185 21.90 -4.67 23.02
C GLN A 185 21.93 -5.86 22.07
N PHE A 186 22.79 -5.85 21.05
CA PHE A 186 22.96 -7.01 20.18
C PHE A 186 23.46 -8.24 20.96
N PHE A 187 24.40 -8.04 21.89
CA PHE A 187 24.96 -9.12 22.68
C PHE A 187 23.96 -9.68 23.70
N SER A 188 23.18 -8.83 24.37
CA SER A 188 22.14 -9.26 25.33
C SER A 188 21.00 -10.02 24.65
N ASP A 189 20.62 -9.60 23.45
CA ASP A 189 19.55 -10.25 22.70
C ASP A 189 19.99 -11.60 22.13
N TRP A 190 21.26 -11.70 21.70
CA TRP A 190 21.83 -12.98 21.29
C TRP A 190 21.89 -13.97 22.45
N LEU A 191 22.30 -13.52 23.64
CA LEU A 191 22.35 -14.35 24.85
C LEU A 191 20.97 -14.85 25.28
N THR A 192 19.94 -14.02 25.18
CA THR A 192 18.56 -14.41 25.54
C THR A 192 17.89 -15.31 24.49
N GLN A 193 18.30 -15.21 23.23
CA GLN A 193 17.84 -16.09 22.16
C GLN A 193 18.59 -17.44 22.14
N ALA A 194 19.85 -17.48 22.60
CA ALA A 194 20.65 -18.71 22.72
C ALA A 194 20.30 -19.56 23.96
N SER A 195 19.51 -19.02 24.90
CA SER A 195 19.06 -19.72 26.11
C SER A 195 17.63 -20.28 26.01
N ARG A 196 17.06 -20.41 24.81
CA ARG A 196 15.79 -21.08 24.50
C ARG A 196 16.02 -22.21 23.51
#